data_AF-A0A9P7MDY7-F1
#
_entry.id   AF-A0A9P7MDY7-F1
#
_cell.length_a   1.000
_cell.length_b   1.000
_cell.length_c   1.000
_cell.angle_alpha   90.00
_cell.angle_beta   90.00
_cell.angle_gamma   90.00
#
_symmetry.space_group_name_H-M   'P 1'
#
loop_
_entity.id
_entity.type
_entity.pdbx_description
1 polymer ?
#
loop_
_entity_poly.entity_id
_entity_poly.type
_entity_poly.pdbx_seq_one_letter_code
_entity_poly.pdbx_strand_id
1 'polypeptide(L)'
;MASLPPDDDTLPSLSSLLSSLKRSTLSIHNRLTSIHSDAQFVLRAASSPSLRGRASKPRPLVANQRCGSWYVPPGKTPQRACAYFKSTDGHERAWKCSTRRLNMHLVDMIEEHDGIIIVDSTRRGKRMPDALSTTIPIWCTVLNNLLLPSHPLSSQLFLPPHLMASTHTQIMALIPGFVQALRDLKLEALPVLTKPLRPFWVTQESSLLPPEDD
;
A
#
# COMPACT_ATOMS: atom_id res chain seq x y z
N MET A 1 1.53 -49.91 -50.04
CA MET A 1 0.52 -49.20 -49.21
C MET A 1 1.24 -48.58 -48.05
N ALA A 2 1.44 -47.26 -48.07
CA ALA A 2 2.07 -46.52 -46.98
C ALA A 2 1.11 -46.48 -45.78
N SER A 3 1.59 -46.89 -44.60
CA SER A 3 0.89 -46.77 -43.33
C SER A 3 0.86 -45.29 -42.91
N LEU A 4 -0.34 -44.73 -42.78
CA LEU A 4 -0.57 -43.43 -42.15
C LEU A 4 -0.05 -43.48 -40.69
N PRO A 5 0.57 -42.40 -40.19
CA PRO A 5 0.95 -42.33 -38.78
C PRO A 5 -0.32 -42.27 -37.91
N PRO A 6 -0.29 -42.79 -36.67
CA PRO A 6 -1.43 -42.67 -35.77
C PRO A 6 -1.63 -41.21 -35.36
N ASP A 7 -2.82 -40.69 -35.61
CA ASP A 7 -3.31 -39.43 -35.05
C ASP A 7 -3.42 -39.57 -33.52
N ASP A 8 -2.35 -39.24 -32.79
CA ASP A 8 -2.40 -39.00 -31.34
C ASP A 8 -2.55 -37.50 -31.07
N ASP A 9 -3.66 -36.93 -31.55
CA ASP A 9 -4.15 -35.61 -31.13
C ASP A 9 -5.15 -35.81 -29.97
N THR A 10 -4.67 -36.42 -28.88
CA THR A 10 -5.41 -36.40 -27.61
C THR A 10 -5.36 -34.98 -27.05
N LEU A 11 -6.40 -34.19 -27.36
CA LEU A 11 -6.53 -32.82 -26.86
C LEU A 11 -6.30 -32.81 -25.34
N PRO A 12 -5.40 -31.95 -24.83
CA PRO A 12 -5.06 -31.93 -23.43
C PRO A 12 -6.32 -31.68 -22.59
N SER A 13 -6.51 -32.51 -21.56
CA SER A 13 -7.59 -32.34 -20.59
C SER A 13 -7.65 -30.89 -20.07
N LEU A 14 -8.85 -30.43 -19.71
CA LEU A 14 -9.05 -29.11 -19.10
C LEU A 14 -8.12 -28.87 -17.90
N SER A 15 -7.89 -29.92 -17.10
CA SER A 15 -6.94 -29.88 -15.96
C SER A 15 -5.51 -29.61 -16.40
N SER A 16 -5.04 -30.27 -17.47
CA SER A 16 -3.71 -30.03 -18.03
C SER A 16 -3.57 -28.64 -18.66
N LEU A 17 -4.62 -28.14 -19.34
CA LEU A 17 -4.64 -26.77 -19.88
C LEU A 17 -4.58 -25.73 -18.75
N LEU A 18 -5.41 -25.86 -17.71
CA LEU A 18 -5.40 -24.97 -16.55
C LEU A 18 -4.07 -25.01 -15.80
N SER A 19 -3.47 -26.19 -15.68
CA SER A 19 -2.15 -26.36 -15.05
C SER A 19 -1.04 -25.74 -15.90
N SER A 20 -1.11 -25.87 -17.22
CA SER A 20 -0.18 -25.23 -18.16
C SER A 20 -0.30 -23.70 -18.11
N LEU A 21 -1.53 -23.17 -18.11
CA LEU A 21 -1.80 -21.73 -17.93
C LEU A 21 -1.29 -21.22 -16.57
N LYS A 22 -1.47 -21.99 -15.49
CA LYS A 22 -0.93 -21.65 -14.17
C LYS A 22 0.60 -21.65 -14.17
N ARG A 23 1.24 -22.58 -14.89
CA ARG A 23 2.70 -22.64 -15.02
C ARG A 23 3.24 -21.48 -15.85
N SER A 24 2.59 -21.15 -16.97
CA SER A 24 2.99 -20.05 -17.84
C SER A 24 2.86 -18.70 -17.13
N THR A 25 1.76 -18.45 -16.43
CA THR A 25 1.56 -17.23 -15.60
C THR A 25 2.61 -17.07 -14.50
N LEU A 26 3.19 -18.17 -13.99
CA LEU A 26 4.24 -18.15 -12.97
C LEU A 26 5.66 -18.21 -13.55
N SER A 27 5.82 -18.13 -14.87
CA SER A 27 7.13 -18.09 -15.52
C SER A 27 7.94 -16.86 -15.09
N ILE A 28 9.27 -16.98 -15.11
CA ILE A 28 10.18 -15.87 -14.76
C ILE A 28 9.90 -14.67 -15.66
N HIS A 29 9.74 -14.89 -16.97
CA HIS A 29 9.38 -13.83 -17.92
C HIS A 29 8.14 -13.07 -17.47
N ASN A 30 7.02 -13.75 -17.20
CA ASN A 30 5.77 -13.09 -16.81
C ASN A 30 5.89 -12.37 -15.46
N ARG A 31 6.67 -12.90 -14.52
CA ARG A 31 6.94 -12.22 -13.25
C ARG A 31 7.75 -10.93 -13.44
N LEU A 32 8.81 -10.97 -14.26
CA LEU A 32 9.64 -9.80 -14.56
C LEU A 32 8.85 -8.74 -15.33
N THR A 33 8.04 -9.15 -16.31
CA THR A 33 7.15 -8.24 -17.06
C THR A 33 6.11 -7.61 -16.15
N SER A 34 5.53 -8.36 -15.20
CA SER A 34 4.62 -7.81 -14.19
C SER A 34 5.32 -6.79 -13.31
N ILE A 35 6.50 -7.11 -12.77
CA ILE A 35 7.28 -6.18 -11.93
C ILE A 35 7.61 -4.90 -12.70
N HIS A 36 8.02 -5.02 -13.97
CA HIS A 36 8.33 -3.86 -14.81
C HIS A 36 7.09 -2.99 -15.02
N SER A 37 5.94 -3.59 -15.38
CA SER A 37 4.69 -2.87 -15.57
C SER A 37 4.25 -2.13 -14.30
N ASP A 38 4.34 -2.79 -13.14
CA ASP A 38 3.98 -2.21 -11.84
C ASP A 38 4.94 -1.07 -11.46
N ALA A 39 6.24 -1.21 -11.72
CA ALA A 39 7.23 -0.14 -11.50
C ALA A 39 6.95 1.09 -12.38
N GLN A 40 6.57 0.87 -13.65
CA GLN A 40 6.15 1.96 -14.55
C GLN A 40 4.87 2.65 -14.06
N PHE A 41 3.90 1.89 -13.54
CA PHE A 41 2.71 2.47 -12.93
C PHE A 41 3.05 3.34 -11.72
N VAL A 42 3.91 2.86 -10.82
CA VAL A 42 4.37 3.63 -9.65
C VAL A 42 5.02 4.95 -10.07
N LEU A 43 5.86 4.93 -11.11
CA LEU A 43 6.45 6.14 -11.67
C LEU A 43 5.40 7.11 -12.22
N ARG A 44 4.44 6.63 -13.02
CA ARG A 44 3.35 7.47 -13.54
C ARG A 44 2.51 8.07 -12.42
N ALA A 45 2.18 7.29 -11.39
CA ALA A 45 1.46 7.77 -10.22
C ALA A 45 2.24 8.86 -9.49
N ALA A 46 3.53 8.66 -9.23
CA ALA A 46 4.38 9.63 -8.55
C ALA A 46 4.54 10.95 -9.32
N SER A 47 4.49 10.91 -10.65
CA SER A 47 4.58 12.09 -11.51
C SER A 47 3.25 12.83 -11.69
N SER A 48 2.13 12.24 -11.30
CA SER A 48 0.79 12.81 -11.46
C SER A 48 0.65 14.14 -10.70
N PRO A 49 0.20 15.25 -11.34
CA PRO A 49 -0.03 16.52 -10.67
C PRO A 49 -0.96 16.42 -9.46
N SER A 50 -1.98 15.56 -9.54
CA SER A 50 -2.93 15.28 -8.44
C SER A 50 -2.29 14.73 -7.16
N LEU A 51 -1.07 14.19 -7.23
CA LEU A 51 -0.38 13.60 -6.08
C LEU A 51 0.75 14.47 -5.53
N ARG A 52 1.02 15.62 -6.15
CA ARG A 52 2.05 16.55 -5.70
C ARG A 52 1.67 17.17 -4.35
N GLY A 53 2.70 17.46 -3.55
CA GLY A 53 2.55 18.16 -2.28
C GLY A 53 2.49 19.68 -2.47
N ARG A 54 2.61 20.39 -1.36
CA ARG A 54 2.69 21.87 -1.32
C ARG A 54 3.68 22.41 -2.35
N ALA A 55 3.30 23.52 -3.00
CA ALA A 55 4.10 24.18 -4.04
C ALA A 55 4.47 23.26 -5.22
N SER A 56 3.60 22.30 -5.54
CA SER A 56 3.79 21.34 -6.64
C SER A 56 5.05 20.46 -6.50
N LYS A 57 5.59 20.31 -5.28
CA LYS A 57 6.75 19.45 -5.03
C LYS A 57 6.36 17.97 -5.14
N PRO A 58 7.22 17.12 -5.74
CA PRO A 58 6.98 15.69 -5.77
C PRO A 58 7.02 15.10 -4.35
N ARG A 59 6.11 14.16 -4.07
CA ARG A 59 6.12 13.41 -2.81
C ARG A 59 7.11 12.23 -2.88
N PRO A 60 7.86 11.95 -1.80
CA PRO A 60 8.75 10.80 -1.74
C PRO A 60 8.03 9.47 -1.97
N LEU A 61 8.66 8.59 -2.75
CA LEU A 61 8.22 7.20 -2.91
C LEU A 61 8.84 6.32 -1.82
N VAL A 62 7.99 5.64 -1.07
CA VAL A 62 8.36 4.79 0.06
C VAL A 62 7.87 3.36 -0.20
N ALA A 63 8.79 2.42 -0.39
CA ALA A 63 8.43 1.02 -0.51
C ALA A 63 8.01 0.46 0.86
N ASN A 64 6.89 -0.28 0.91
CA ASN A 64 6.59 -1.16 2.04
C ASN A 64 7.46 -2.42 1.91
N GLN A 65 8.54 -2.51 2.69
CA GLN A 65 9.51 -3.60 2.57
C GLN A 65 8.96 -4.99 2.89
N ARG A 66 7.72 -5.11 3.40
CA ARG A 66 7.00 -6.39 3.49
C ARG A 66 6.79 -7.07 2.14
N CYS A 67 6.71 -6.31 1.06
CA CYS A 67 6.67 -6.83 -0.32
C CYS A 67 8.00 -6.67 -1.08
N GLY A 68 9.06 -6.23 -0.40
CA GLY A 68 10.32 -5.82 -1.03
C GLY A 68 10.23 -4.45 -1.70
N SER A 69 11.32 -4.00 -2.32
CA SER A 69 11.47 -2.67 -2.94
C SER A 69 11.45 -2.72 -4.48
N TRP A 70 10.95 -3.81 -5.06
CA TRP A 70 11.03 -4.12 -6.50
C TRP A 70 10.41 -3.06 -7.42
N TYR A 71 9.39 -2.35 -6.92
CA TYR A 71 8.58 -1.43 -7.71
C TYR A 71 9.03 0.04 -7.62
N VAL A 72 9.94 0.35 -6.70
CA VAL A 72 10.42 1.72 -6.50
C VAL A 72 11.83 1.82 -7.09
N PRO A 73 12.05 2.65 -8.12
CA PRO A 73 13.36 2.75 -8.77
C PRO A 73 14.44 3.27 -7.82
N PRO A 74 15.69 2.77 -7.94
CA PRO A 74 16.83 3.33 -7.21
C PRO A 74 16.94 4.84 -7.42
N GLY A 75 17.25 5.59 -6.35
CA GLY A 75 17.39 7.05 -6.40
C GLY A 75 16.08 7.85 -6.32
N LYS A 76 14.91 7.20 -6.35
CA LYS A 76 13.59 7.87 -6.15
C LYS A 76 13.12 7.86 -4.69
N THR A 77 13.82 7.15 -3.82
CA THR A 77 13.52 7.04 -2.39
C THR A 77 14.64 7.74 -1.61
N PRO A 78 14.31 8.71 -0.72
CA PRO A 78 15.31 9.29 0.15
C PRO A 78 15.97 8.22 1.04
N GLN A 79 17.19 8.48 1.49
CA GLN A 79 17.92 7.52 2.32
C GLN A 79 17.12 7.19 3.60
N ARG A 80 16.93 5.89 3.88
CA ARG A 80 16.12 5.34 5.00
C ARG A 80 14.59 5.50 4.90
N ALA A 81 14.05 5.92 3.75
CA ALA A 81 12.62 6.08 3.55
C ALA A 81 11.92 4.76 3.17
N CYS A 82 11.85 3.83 4.11
CA CYS A 82 11.20 2.54 3.91
C CYS A 82 10.11 2.31 4.94
N ALA A 83 8.96 1.82 4.49
CA ALA A 83 7.85 1.45 5.36
C ALA A 83 7.89 -0.04 5.70
N TYR A 84 7.26 -0.40 6.81
CA TYR A 84 7.13 -1.78 7.26
C TYR A 84 5.74 -2.00 7.86
N PHE A 85 4.71 -1.92 7.03
CA PHE A 85 3.32 -2.17 7.40
C PHE A 85 2.94 -3.62 7.12
N LYS A 86 2.58 -4.38 8.15
CA LYS A 86 2.26 -5.81 8.03
C LYS A 86 0.77 -5.98 7.70
N SER A 87 0.45 -6.59 6.56
CA SER A 87 -0.94 -6.83 6.14
C SER A 87 -1.79 -7.58 7.17
N THR A 88 -1.21 -8.52 7.94
CA THR A 88 -1.98 -9.27 8.95
C THR A 88 -2.50 -8.39 10.08
N ASP A 89 -1.91 -7.21 10.30
CA ASP A 89 -2.37 -6.26 11.31
C ASP A 89 -3.62 -5.50 10.81
N GLY A 90 -3.97 -5.65 9.53
CA GLY A 90 -5.21 -5.15 8.92
C GLY A 90 -6.28 -6.22 8.71
N HIS A 91 -6.06 -7.46 9.16
CA HIS A 91 -7.02 -8.54 8.97
C HIS A 91 -8.29 -8.30 9.79
N GLU A 92 -9.43 -8.64 9.18
CA GLU A 92 -10.74 -8.55 9.82
C GLU A 92 -10.74 -9.28 11.16
N ARG A 93 -11.34 -8.66 12.19
CA ARG A 93 -11.45 -9.18 13.57
C ARG A 93 -10.11 -9.34 14.30
N ALA A 94 -9.00 -8.96 13.69
CA ALA A 94 -7.66 -9.05 14.25
C ALA A 94 -6.83 -7.77 14.00
N TRP A 95 -7.50 -6.63 13.81
CA TRP A 95 -6.87 -5.33 13.59
C TRP A 95 -5.92 -4.97 14.73
N LYS A 96 -4.75 -4.45 14.38
CA LYS A 96 -3.70 -4.06 15.33
C LYS A 96 -3.01 -2.79 14.87
N CYS A 97 -2.61 -1.96 15.83
CA CYS A 97 -1.56 -0.97 15.62
C CYS A 97 -0.26 -1.51 16.23
N SER A 98 0.79 -1.67 15.43
CA SER A 98 2.05 -2.24 15.91
C SER A 98 2.74 -1.29 16.88
N THR A 99 3.08 -1.78 18.09
CA THR A 99 3.95 -1.08 19.05
C THR A 99 5.43 -1.41 18.87
N ARG A 100 5.77 -2.36 17.99
CA ARG A 100 7.17 -2.77 17.72
C ARG A 100 7.73 -2.16 16.44
N ARG A 101 6.86 -1.90 15.46
CA ARG A 101 7.24 -1.36 14.15
C ARG A 101 6.41 -0.12 13.89
N LEU A 102 6.78 0.95 14.57
CA LEU A 102 5.97 2.15 14.68
C LEU A 102 5.93 2.97 13.38
N ASN A 103 6.92 2.81 12.49
CA ASN A 103 7.08 3.62 11.27
C ASN A 103 7.14 5.15 11.53
N MET A 104 7.54 5.58 12.74
CA MET A 104 7.56 7.00 13.13
C MET A 104 8.57 7.83 12.34
N HIS A 105 9.63 7.21 11.82
CA HIS A 105 10.60 7.85 10.95
C HIS A 105 10.00 8.37 9.64
N LEU A 106 8.79 7.94 9.28
CA LEU A 106 8.06 8.48 8.12
C LEU A 106 7.40 9.82 8.42
N VAL A 107 7.16 10.17 9.70
CA VAL A 107 6.40 11.38 10.07
C VAL A 107 7.16 12.65 9.70
N ASP A 108 8.45 12.73 10.02
CA ASP A 108 9.28 13.90 9.67
C ASP A 108 9.31 14.11 8.15
N MET A 109 9.39 13.01 7.39
CA MET A 109 9.34 13.05 5.93
C MET A 109 7.99 13.53 5.39
N ILE A 110 6.90 13.05 5.99
CA ILE A 110 5.54 13.49 5.65
C ILE A 110 5.38 14.98 5.90
N GLU A 111 5.86 15.47 7.04
CA GLU A 111 5.78 16.89 7.41
C GLU A 111 6.57 17.75 6.41
N GLU A 112 7.80 17.35 6.07
CA GLU A 112 8.67 18.07 5.13
C GLU A 112 8.09 18.13 3.71
N HIS A 113 7.48 17.04 3.24
CA HIS A 113 7.06 16.89 1.85
C HIS A 113 5.55 17.03 1.63
N ASP A 114 4.80 17.42 2.67
CA ASP A 114 3.33 17.50 2.64
C ASP A 114 2.69 16.17 2.20
N GLY A 115 3.27 15.04 2.65
CA GLY A 115 2.86 13.68 2.35
C GLY A 115 3.93 12.80 1.72
N ILE A 116 3.66 11.50 1.65
CA ILE A 116 4.48 10.48 0.98
C ILE A 116 3.58 9.54 0.16
N ILE A 117 4.17 8.78 -0.75
CA ILE A 117 3.48 7.73 -1.50
C ILE A 117 4.04 6.37 -1.05
N ILE A 118 3.21 5.58 -0.37
CA ILE A 118 3.58 4.22 0.05
C ILE A 118 3.19 3.22 -1.04
N VAL A 119 4.16 2.41 -1.45
CA VAL A 119 3.98 1.38 -2.47
C VAL A 119 3.95 0.00 -1.82
N ASP A 120 2.92 -0.79 -2.12
CA ASP A 120 2.78 -2.18 -1.68
C ASP A 120 2.19 -3.04 -2.80
N SER A 121 2.40 -4.35 -2.72
CA SER A 121 1.89 -5.33 -3.69
C SER A 121 0.54 -5.91 -3.24
N THR A 122 -0.36 -6.17 -4.18
CA THR A 122 -1.59 -6.92 -3.94
C THR A 122 -1.49 -8.34 -4.49
N ARG A 123 -2.19 -9.28 -3.87
CA ARG A 123 -2.36 -10.63 -4.44
C ARG A 123 -3.50 -10.61 -5.45
N ARG A 124 -3.44 -11.50 -6.44
CA ARG A 124 -4.53 -11.69 -7.41
C ARG A 124 -5.87 -11.89 -6.69
N GLY A 125 -6.90 -11.18 -7.16
CA GLY A 125 -8.25 -11.24 -6.60
C GLY A 125 -8.52 -10.27 -5.45
N LYS A 126 -7.49 -9.58 -4.91
CA LYS A 126 -7.67 -8.47 -3.97
C LYS A 126 -7.49 -7.13 -4.68
N ARG A 127 -8.38 -6.18 -4.40
CA ARG A 127 -8.27 -4.79 -4.90
C ARG A 127 -7.01 -4.10 -4.38
N MET A 128 -6.65 -4.34 -3.12
CA MET A 128 -5.43 -3.83 -2.48
C MET A 128 -5.06 -4.72 -1.28
N PRO A 129 -3.81 -4.73 -0.80
CA PRO A 129 -3.44 -5.46 0.40
C PRO A 129 -4.02 -4.79 1.65
N ASP A 130 -4.22 -5.59 2.71
CA ASP A 130 -4.80 -5.11 3.97
C ASP A 130 -3.91 -4.06 4.66
N ALA A 131 -2.61 -4.07 4.35
CA ALA A 131 -1.67 -3.04 4.76
C ALA A 131 -2.11 -1.65 4.29
N LEU A 132 -2.54 -1.52 3.03
CA LEU A 132 -3.02 -0.26 2.46
C LEU A 132 -4.47 0.03 2.86
N SER A 133 -5.35 -0.99 2.92
CA SER A 133 -6.78 -0.76 3.15
C SER A 133 -7.16 -0.47 4.60
N THR A 134 -6.40 -0.99 5.57
CA THR A 134 -6.77 -0.88 6.99
C THR A 134 -5.58 -0.63 7.92
N THR A 135 -4.41 -1.28 7.73
CA THR A 135 -3.26 -1.07 8.63
C THR A 135 -2.74 0.36 8.63
N ILE A 136 -2.47 0.93 7.44
CA ILE A 136 -2.03 2.33 7.31
C ILE A 136 -3.11 3.31 7.76
N PRO A 137 -4.40 3.14 7.39
CA PRO A 137 -5.48 3.96 7.96
C PRO A 137 -5.55 3.98 9.47
N ILE A 138 -5.46 2.81 10.12
CA ILE A 138 -5.41 2.70 11.58
C ILE A 138 -4.20 3.48 12.11
N TRP A 139 -3.03 3.27 11.51
CA TRP A 139 -1.80 3.97 11.91
C TRP A 139 -1.95 5.50 11.79
N CYS A 140 -2.48 6.00 10.67
CA CYS A 140 -2.73 7.44 10.48
C CYS A 140 -3.66 8.00 11.56
N THR A 141 -4.79 7.33 11.82
CA THR A 141 -5.75 7.80 12.83
C THR A 141 -5.16 7.75 14.24
N VAL A 142 -4.41 6.70 14.59
CA VAL A 142 -3.73 6.60 15.90
C VAL A 142 -2.70 7.71 16.07
N LEU A 143 -1.88 7.98 15.06
CA LEU A 143 -0.91 9.07 15.11
C LEU A 143 -1.57 10.45 15.17
N ASN A 144 -2.65 10.68 14.44
CA ASN A 144 -3.37 11.95 14.53
C ASN A 144 -3.93 12.19 15.93
N ASN A 145 -4.52 11.17 16.56
CA ASN A 145 -4.99 11.28 17.95
C ASN A 145 -3.86 11.52 18.95
N LEU A 146 -2.67 10.97 18.70
CA LEU A 146 -1.52 11.14 19.58
C LEU A 146 -0.85 12.51 19.41
N LEU A 147 -0.58 12.92 18.18
CA LEU A 147 0.25 14.08 17.84
C LEU A 147 -0.57 15.37 17.65
N LEU A 148 -1.85 15.25 17.28
CA LEU A 148 -2.75 16.37 17.00
C LEU A 148 -4.11 16.21 17.72
N PRO A 149 -4.15 16.00 19.05
CA PRO A 149 -5.37 15.62 19.78
C PRO A 149 -6.50 16.66 19.67
N SER A 150 -6.17 17.94 19.50
CA SER A 150 -7.16 19.03 19.40
C SER A 150 -7.71 19.24 17.98
N HIS A 151 -7.15 18.57 16.97
CA HIS A 151 -7.56 18.78 15.58
C HIS A 151 -8.84 17.97 15.25
N PRO A 152 -9.89 18.57 14.65
CA PRO A 152 -11.19 17.89 14.43
C PRO A 152 -11.13 16.62 13.59
N LEU A 153 -10.18 16.55 12.65
CA LEU A 153 -9.98 15.37 11.80
C LEU A 153 -9.17 14.24 12.49
N SER A 154 -8.62 14.46 13.68
CA SER A 154 -7.72 13.49 14.29
C SER A 154 -8.42 12.21 14.70
N SER A 155 -9.66 12.31 15.16
CA SER A 155 -10.49 11.16 15.50
C SER A 155 -11.11 10.47 14.28
N GLN A 156 -10.95 11.02 13.07
CA GLN A 156 -11.55 10.43 11.87
C GLN A 156 -10.72 9.27 11.33
N LEU A 157 -11.38 8.13 11.11
CA LEU A 157 -10.84 7.00 10.37
C LEU A 157 -11.25 7.08 8.90
N PHE A 158 -10.26 7.04 8.01
CA PHE A 158 -10.44 7.03 6.57
C PHE A 158 -10.15 5.64 6.03
N LEU A 159 -11.19 4.91 5.66
CA LEU A 159 -11.07 3.60 5.00
C LEU A 159 -11.43 3.71 3.52
N PRO A 160 -10.99 2.77 2.66
CA PRO A 160 -11.43 2.71 1.28
C PRO A 160 -12.97 2.62 1.18
N PRO A 161 -13.59 3.25 0.17
CA PRO A 161 -15.05 3.33 0.06
C PRO A 161 -15.74 1.97 -0.20
N HIS A 162 -14.98 0.96 -0.62
CA HIS A 162 -15.50 -0.39 -0.83
C HIS A 162 -15.59 -1.21 0.47
N LEU A 163 -15.03 -0.73 1.59
CA LEU A 163 -15.20 -1.38 2.88
C LEU A 163 -16.55 -1.01 3.50
N MET A 164 -17.20 -2.00 4.09
CA MET A 164 -18.51 -1.84 4.73
C MET A 164 -18.48 -0.92 5.95
N ALA A 165 -19.57 -0.20 6.20
CA ALA A 165 -19.70 0.72 7.33
C ALA A 165 -19.49 0.04 8.69
N SER A 166 -19.90 -1.23 8.83
CA SER A 166 -19.64 -1.99 10.06
C SER A 166 -18.16 -2.26 10.32
N THR A 167 -17.34 -2.42 9.27
CA THR A 167 -15.88 -2.51 9.42
C THR A 167 -15.32 -1.20 9.96
N HIS A 168 -15.82 -0.07 9.47
CA HIS A 168 -15.46 1.24 9.99
C HIS A 168 -15.78 1.36 11.49
N THR A 169 -17.01 1.03 11.90
CA THR A 169 -17.43 1.06 13.31
C THR A 169 -16.58 0.15 14.20
N GLN A 170 -16.31 -1.08 13.75
CA GLN A 170 -15.51 -2.04 14.51
C GLN A 170 -14.06 -1.58 14.70
N ILE A 171 -13.42 -1.06 13.65
CA ILE A 171 -12.06 -0.53 13.77
C ILE A 171 -12.04 0.72 14.64
N MET A 172 -13.00 1.63 14.46
CA MET A 172 -13.11 2.85 15.26
C MET A 172 -13.20 2.57 16.76
N ALA A 173 -13.93 1.53 17.17
CA ALA A 173 -14.03 1.12 18.57
C ALA A 173 -12.68 0.67 19.18
N LEU A 174 -11.72 0.25 18.36
CA LEU A 174 -10.39 -0.20 18.80
C LEU A 174 -9.36 0.94 18.90
N ILE A 175 -9.59 2.06 18.21
CA ILE A 175 -8.63 3.17 18.12
C ILE A 175 -8.18 3.70 19.50
N PRO A 176 -9.07 3.94 20.50
CA PRO A 176 -8.65 4.44 21.81
C PRO A 176 -7.64 3.51 22.50
N GLY A 177 -7.84 2.18 22.38
CA GLY A 177 -6.92 1.19 22.93
C GLY A 177 -5.55 1.21 22.24
N PHE A 178 -5.51 1.41 20.92
CA PHE A 178 -4.25 1.55 20.19
C PHE A 178 -3.50 2.83 20.54
N VAL A 179 -4.22 3.95 20.70
CA VAL A 179 -3.64 5.22 21.15
C VAL A 179 -3.04 5.07 22.55
N GLN A 180 -3.76 4.42 23.46
CA GLN A 180 -3.25 4.17 24.82
C GLN A 180 -2.01 3.27 24.80
N ALA A 181 -2.03 2.17 24.05
CA ALA A 181 -0.87 1.28 23.92
C ALA A 181 0.39 2.00 23.37
N LEU A 182 0.21 2.99 22.51
CA LEU A 182 1.31 3.82 22.00
C LEU A 182 1.81 4.83 23.05
N ARG A 183 0.91 5.43 23.85
CA ARG A 183 1.28 6.28 25.00
C ARG A 183 2.05 5.51 26.07
N ASP A 184 1.67 4.27 26.32
CA ASP A 184 2.29 3.41 27.34
C ASP A 184 3.75 3.05 26.99
N LEU A 185 4.16 3.21 25.73
CA LEU A 185 5.58 3.10 25.35
C LEU A 185 6.45 4.24 25.91
N LYS A 186 5.84 5.36 26.34
CA LYS A 186 6.53 6.51 26.95
C LYS A 186 7.74 6.97 26.12
N LEU A 187 7.52 7.13 24.81
CA LEU A 187 8.56 7.59 23.89
C LEU A 187 9.03 8.99 24.31
N GLU A 188 10.34 9.16 24.52
CA GLU A 188 10.93 10.42 25.00
C GLU A 188 10.79 11.56 23.99
N ALA A 189 10.84 11.24 22.70
CA ALA A 189 10.68 12.17 21.61
C ALA A 189 9.60 11.66 20.64
N LEU A 190 8.60 12.50 20.39
CA LEU A 190 7.60 12.30 19.34
C LEU A 190 7.89 13.23 18.17
N PRO A 191 7.73 12.78 16.92
CA PRO A 191 7.87 13.62 15.76
C PRO A 191 6.77 14.69 15.74
N VAL A 192 7.04 15.80 15.05
CA VAL A 192 6.09 16.91 14.91
C VAL A 192 5.26 16.68 13.65
N LEU A 193 3.97 16.93 13.78
CA LEU A 193 3.03 16.91 12.66
C LEU A 193 2.15 18.14 12.76
N THR A 194 2.03 18.93 11.70
CA THR A 194 1.21 20.17 11.69
C THR A 194 -0.17 19.97 11.06
N LYS A 195 -0.33 18.92 10.25
CA LYS A 195 -1.59 18.55 9.59
C LYS A 195 -1.93 17.09 9.82
N PRO A 196 -3.20 16.72 10.02
CA PRO A 196 -3.59 15.33 10.19
C PRO A 196 -3.22 14.49 8.95
N LEU A 197 -2.70 13.29 9.19
CA LEU A 197 -2.48 12.27 8.19
C LEU A 197 -3.82 11.80 7.62
N ARG A 198 -3.97 11.88 6.30
CA ARG A 198 -5.14 11.36 5.60
C ARG A 198 -4.70 10.44 4.46
N PRO A 199 -4.92 9.12 4.55
CA PRO A 199 -4.64 8.21 3.46
C PRO A 199 -5.65 8.40 2.31
N PHE A 200 -5.18 8.18 1.09
CA PHE A 200 -5.99 7.98 -0.10
C PHE A 200 -5.33 6.90 -0.95
N TRP A 201 -6.08 6.29 -1.87
CA TRP A 201 -5.63 5.11 -2.59
C TRP A 201 -5.61 5.37 -4.09
N VAL A 202 -4.48 5.00 -4.70
CA VAL A 202 -4.28 5.05 -6.14
C VAL A 202 -4.07 3.63 -6.62
N THR A 203 -4.86 3.24 -7.62
CA THR A 203 -4.83 1.93 -8.25
C THR A 203 -4.65 2.10 -9.75
N GLN A 204 -4.43 1.02 -10.50
CA GLN A 204 -4.34 1.09 -11.96
C GLN A 204 -5.65 1.56 -12.61
N GLU A 205 -6.78 1.45 -11.91
CA GLU A 205 -8.10 1.94 -12.34
C GLU A 205 -8.34 3.42 -11.99
N SER A 206 -7.45 4.04 -11.20
CA SER A 206 -7.62 5.43 -10.79
C SER A 206 -7.32 6.37 -11.96
N SER A 207 -8.23 7.30 -12.24
CA SER A 207 -7.98 8.40 -13.18
C SER A 207 -6.96 9.35 -12.58
N LEU A 208 -5.73 9.27 -13.06
CA LEU A 208 -4.65 10.20 -12.72
C LEU A 208 -4.56 11.25 -13.82
N LEU A 209 -4.39 12.52 -13.45
CA LEU A 209 -4.10 13.56 -14.43
C LEU A 209 -2.74 13.23 -15.09
N PRO A 210 -2.62 13.38 -16.42
CA PRO A 210 -1.33 13.24 -17.07
C PRO A 210 -0.35 14.27 -16.47
N PRO A 211 0.97 13.98 -16.47
CA PRO A 211 1.96 15.01 -16.19
C PRO A 211 1.74 16.19 -17.15
N GLU A 212 1.96 17.41 -16.67
CA GLU A 212 2.00 18.57 -17.57
C GLU A 212 3.12 18.33 -18.58
N ASP A 213 2.81 18.45 -19.87
CA ASP A 213 3.83 18.49 -20.92
C ASP A 213 4.61 19.80 -20.72
N ASP A 214 5.89 19.70 -20.36
CA ASP A 214 6.83 20.83 -20.33
C ASP A 214 7.11 21.35 -21.76
#